data_AF-A0A6N2NKT0-F1
#
_entry.id   AF-A0A6N2NKT0-F1
#
_cell.length_a   1.000
_cell.length_b   1.000
_cell.length_c   1.000
_cell.angle_alpha   90.00
_cell.angle_beta   90.00
_cell.angle_gamma   90.00
#
_symmetry.space_group_name_H-M   'P 1'
#
loop_
_entity.id
_entity.type
_entity.pdbx_description
1 polymer ?
#
loop_
_entity_poly.entity_id
_entity_poly.type
_entity_poly.pdbx_seq_one_letter_code
_entity_poly.pdbx_strand_id
1 'polypeptide(L)'
;MKMLPRGKENLERLQMGSALALMSKQDILCEKQGKVNEAYQKLQDGWLSNGDKVPPAEFAKLASEYSECPSGKKGGDLGWFPRGKMAGPFQDVAFSTQIGATSVYPSRWTNNHFHFF
;
A
#
# COMPACT_ATOMS: atom_id res chain seq x y z
N MET A 1 -5.61 -0.99 -42.64
CA MET A 1 -4.87 -1.19 -41.37
C MET A 1 -5.61 -0.49 -40.25
N LYS A 2 -6.29 -1.21 -39.36
CA LYS A 2 -6.88 -0.63 -38.14
C LYS A 2 -5.96 -0.96 -36.97
N MET A 3 -5.38 0.07 -36.35
CA MET A 3 -4.60 -0.07 -35.13
C MET A 3 -5.54 -0.39 -33.96
N LEU A 4 -5.24 -1.46 -33.22
CA LEU A 4 -5.94 -1.80 -31.97
C LEU A 4 -5.44 -0.88 -30.84
N PRO A 5 -6.31 -0.54 -29.87
CA PRO A 5 -5.96 0.39 -28.79
C PRO A 5 -4.95 -0.24 -27.81
N ARG A 6 -3.92 0.53 -27.47
CA ARG A 6 -3.00 0.22 -26.37
C ARG A 6 -3.73 0.46 -25.05
N GLY A 7 -4.24 -0.59 -24.44
CA GLY A 7 -4.75 -0.52 -23.08
C GLY A 7 -5.47 -1.79 -22.69
N LYS A 8 -5.01 -2.37 -21.57
CA LYS A 8 -5.61 -3.47 -20.81
C LYS A 8 -5.25 -4.89 -21.25
N GLU A 9 -4.01 -5.34 -21.01
CA GLU A 9 -3.73 -6.78 -21.02
C GLU A 9 -2.83 -7.18 -19.84
N ASN A 10 -3.45 -7.91 -18.91
CA ASN A 10 -2.87 -8.83 -17.92
C ASN A 10 -2.10 -8.28 -16.70
N LEU A 11 -2.88 -7.88 -15.68
CA LEU A 11 -2.47 -7.91 -14.27
C LEU A 11 -3.07 -9.13 -13.53
N GLU A 12 -3.28 -10.25 -14.24
CA GLU A 12 -3.77 -11.53 -13.69
C GLU A 12 -2.77 -12.66 -13.97
N ARG A 13 -1.52 -12.51 -13.51
CA ARG A 13 -0.59 -13.64 -13.41
C ARG A 13 -0.16 -13.87 -11.97
N LEU A 14 -1.09 -14.40 -11.20
CA LEU A 14 -0.79 -15.17 -10.01
C LEU A 14 -1.02 -16.65 -10.35
N GLN A 15 0.05 -17.36 -10.74
CA GLN A 15 0.34 -18.70 -10.21
C GLN A 15 1.78 -19.16 -10.56
N MET A 16 2.60 -19.25 -9.50
CA MET A 16 3.59 -20.30 -9.19
C MET A 16 4.51 -20.86 -10.30
N GLY A 17 5.82 -20.56 -10.15
CA GLY A 17 6.92 -21.23 -10.85
C GLY A 17 8.18 -20.38 -10.85
N SER A 18 9.00 -20.44 -9.79
CA SER A 18 10.35 -19.83 -9.63
C SER A 18 10.60 -18.41 -10.19
N ALA A 19 9.55 -17.61 -10.40
CA ALA A 19 9.67 -16.20 -10.71
C ALA A 19 9.60 -15.42 -9.40
N LEU A 20 10.60 -14.59 -9.15
CA LEU A 20 10.64 -13.69 -8.01
C LEU A 20 9.37 -12.80 -8.08
N ALA A 21 8.36 -13.09 -7.25
CA ALA A 21 7.13 -12.31 -7.23
C ALA A 21 7.46 -10.94 -6.61
N LEU A 22 7.61 -9.94 -7.47
CA LEU A 22 7.80 -8.55 -7.08
C LEU A 22 6.45 -7.87 -6.86
N MET A 23 6.35 -7.04 -5.83
CA MET A 23 5.18 -6.23 -5.53
C MET A 23 5.60 -4.79 -5.24
N SER A 24 4.81 -3.83 -5.73
CA SER A 24 4.89 -2.43 -5.33
C SER A 24 3.69 -2.07 -4.46
N LYS A 25 3.95 -1.36 -3.37
CA LYS A 25 2.96 -0.86 -2.42
C LYS A 25 3.34 0.54 -1.96
N GLN A 26 2.32 1.31 -1.63
CA GLN A 26 2.48 2.53 -0.85
C GLN A 26 2.32 2.19 0.62
N ASP A 27 3.03 2.87 1.51
CA ASP A 27 2.88 2.72 2.96
C ASP A 27 2.71 4.05 3.68
N ILE A 28 2.02 4.00 4.82
CA ILE A 28 2.01 5.07 5.81
C ILE A 28 2.46 4.49 7.14
N LEU A 29 3.72 4.79 7.48
CA LEU A 29 4.33 4.49 8.77
C LEU A 29 4.21 5.67 9.75
N CYS A 30 3.73 5.44 10.97
CA CYS A 30 3.86 6.40 12.08
C CYS A 30 4.25 5.71 13.38
N GLU A 31 5.03 6.38 14.23
CA GLU A 31 5.33 5.91 15.58
C GLU A 31 4.10 6.03 16.50
N LYS A 32 3.35 7.13 16.38
CA LYS A 32 2.18 7.35 17.25
C LYS A 32 0.91 6.74 16.66
N GLN A 33 0.20 5.94 17.48
CA GLN A 33 -1.10 5.37 17.10
C GLN A 33 -2.13 6.45 16.73
N GLY A 34 -2.17 7.55 17.48
CA GLY A 34 -3.09 8.66 17.16
C GLY A 34 -2.84 9.22 15.75
N LYS A 35 -1.57 9.42 15.39
CA LYS A 35 -1.18 9.97 14.09
C LYS A 35 -1.56 9.05 12.92
N VAL A 36 -1.33 7.74 13.05
CA VAL A 36 -1.73 6.79 12.01
C VAL A 36 -3.24 6.66 11.89
N ASN A 37 -3.97 6.76 13.02
CA ASN A 37 -5.43 6.70 13.04
C ASN A 37 -6.04 7.93 12.36
N GLU A 38 -5.48 9.12 12.56
CA GLU A 38 -5.90 10.32 11.84
C GLU A 38 -5.76 10.18 10.32
N ALA A 39 -4.61 9.65 9.86
CA ALA A 39 -4.39 9.38 8.44
C ALA A 39 -5.40 8.35 7.90
N TYR A 40 -5.64 7.27 8.65
CA TYR A 40 -6.58 6.23 8.26
C TYR A 40 -8.03 6.73 8.27
N GLN A 41 -8.41 7.58 9.23
CA GLN A 41 -9.75 8.17 9.30
C GLN A 41 -10.04 9.04 8.08
N LYS A 42 -9.05 9.84 7.62
CA LYS A 42 -9.20 10.63 6.38
C LYS A 42 -9.47 9.76 5.16
N LEU A 43 -8.83 8.59 5.07
CA LEU A 43 -9.10 7.63 4.01
C LEU A 43 -10.47 6.97 4.14
N GLN A 44 -10.90 6.67 5.37
CA GLN A 44 -12.24 6.15 5.63
C GLN A 44 -13.32 7.11 5.19
N ASP A 45 -13.25 8.35 5.68
CA ASP A 45 -14.27 9.38 5.44
C ASP A 45 -14.35 9.74 3.95
N GLY A 46 -13.23 9.70 3.23
CA GLY A 46 -13.17 10.01 1.81
C GLY A 46 -13.59 8.86 0.88
N TRP A 47 -13.24 7.61 1.21
CA TRP A 47 -13.38 6.48 0.27
C TRP A 47 -13.86 5.19 0.93
N LEU A 48 -13.19 4.72 1.99
CA LEU A 48 -13.41 3.36 2.47
C LEU A 48 -14.81 3.14 3.05
N SER A 49 -15.41 4.17 3.70
CA SER A 49 -16.77 4.09 4.25
C SER A 49 -17.84 3.96 3.18
N ASN A 50 -17.57 4.41 1.95
CA ASN A 50 -18.47 4.26 0.81
C ASN A 50 -18.23 2.96 0.02
N GLY A 51 -17.26 2.14 0.44
CA GLY A 51 -16.81 0.96 -0.29
C GLY A 51 -15.94 1.30 -1.52
N ASP A 52 -15.49 2.55 -1.65
CA ASP A 52 -14.64 3.00 -2.74
C ASP A 52 -13.17 2.67 -2.48
N LYS A 53 -12.40 2.56 -3.57
CA LYS A 53 -10.95 2.44 -3.51
C LYS A 53 -10.30 3.81 -3.33
N VAL A 54 -9.30 3.89 -2.46
CA VAL A 54 -8.48 5.09 -2.30
C VAL A 54 -7.67 5.32 -3.57
N PRO A 55 -7.76 6.50 -4.23
CA PRO A 55 -6.92 6.83 -5.36
C PRO A 55 -5.44 6.88 -4.93
N PRO A 56 -4.49 6.34 -5.72
CA PRO A 56 -3.07 6.32 -5.37
C PRO A 56 -2.49 7.71 -5.05
N ALA A 57 -3.00 8.75 -5.72
CA ALA A 57 -2.59 10.13 -5.49
C ALA A 57 -3.04 10.68 -4.13
N GLU A 58 -4.22 10.27 -3.65
CA GLU A 58 -4.75 10.69 -2.34
C GLU A 58 -4.05 9.95 -1.21
N PHE A 59 -3.78 8.65 -1.41
CA PHE A 59 -2.90 7.91 -0.51
C PHE A 59 -1.51 8.54 -0.45
N ALA A 60 -0.92 8.89 -1.60
CA ALA A 60 0.39 9.53 -1.68
C ALA A 60 0.44 10.85 -0.89
N LYS A 61 -0.60 11.69 -0.98
CA LYS A 61 -0.67 12.94 -0.21
C LYS A 61 -0.62 12.67 1.29
N LEU A 62 -1.45 11.75 1.78
CA LEU A 62 -1.45 11.40 3.20
C LEU A 62 -0.14 10.73 3.63
N ALA A 63 0.46 9.91 2.77
CA ALA A 63 1.77 9.33 3.05
C ALA A 63 2.86 10.40 3.16
N SER A 64 2.83 11.44 2.32
CA SER A 64 3.76 12.57 2.42
C SER A 64 3.55 13.46 3.65
N GLU A 65 2.32 13.54 4.15
CA GLU A 65 1.98 14.36 5.33
C GLU A 65 2.19 13.61 6.65
N TYR A 66 1.80 12.34 6.71
CA TYR A 66 1.74 11.57 7.95
C TYR A 66 2.90 10.59 8.11
N SER A 67 3.47 10.08 7.01
CA SER A 67 4.47 9.02 7.13
C SER A 67 5.82 9.51 7.61
N GLU A 68 6.38 8.78 8.58
CA GLU A 68 7.73 8.96 9.13
C GLU A 68 8.75 8.06 8.41
N CYS A 69 8.30 7.23 7.45
CA CYS A 69 9.20 6.46 6.59
C CYS A 69 9.87 7.40 5.56
N PRO A 70 11.13 7.16 5.17
CA PRO A 70 11.75 7.86 4.03
C PRO A 70 10.93 7.77 2.72
N SER A 71 10.09 6.74 2.56
CA SER A 71 9.14 6.58 1.45
C SER A 71 8.06 7.66 1.44
N GLY A 72 7.73 8.29 2.58
CA GLY A 72 6.74 9.35 2.69
C GLY A 72 7.00 10.51 1.72
N LYS A 73 8.27 10.87 1.49
CA LYS A 73 8.68 11.88 0.51
C LYS A 73 8.34 11.51 -0.94
N LYS A 74 8.06 10.24 -1.21
CA LYS A 74 7.65 9.67 -2.50
C LYS A 74 6.19 9.17 -2.45
N GLY A 75 5.38 9.73 -1.56
CA GLY A 75 3.99 9.32 -1.39
C GLY A 75 3.83 7.87 -0.89
N GLY A 76 4.75 7.44 -0.03
CA GLY A 76 4.75 6.09 0.55
C GLY A 76 5.26 5.01 -0.39
N ASP A 77 5.69 5.33 -1.62
CA ASP A 77 6.12 4.30 -2.57
C ASP A 77 7.39 3.58 -2.11
N LEU A 78 7.26 2.28 -1.87
CA LEU A 78 8.34 1.37 -1.49
C LEU A 78 9.07 0.78 -2.69
N GLY A 79 8.58 1.03 -3.91
CA GLY A 79 9.06 0.39 -5.12
C GLY A 79 8.75 -1.10 -5.16
N TRP A 80 9.35 -1.79 -6.13
CA TRP A 80 9.15 -3.22 -6.32
C TRP A 80 10.06 -4.04 -5.41
N PHE A 81 9.48 -4.83 -4.52
CA PHE A 81 10.22 -5.72 -3.64
C PHE A 81 9.73 -7.18 -3.72
N PRO A 82 10.64 -8.17 -3.64
CA PRO A 82 10.26 -9.58 -3.58
C PRO A 82 9.91 -10.01 -2.14
N ARG A 83 9.26 -11.16 -2.02
CA ARG A 83 9.15 -11.84 -0.72
C ARG A 83 10.54 -12.15 -0.15
N GLY A 84 10.67 -12.08 1.17
CA GLY A 84 11.89 -12.24 1.97
C GLY A 84 12.68 -10.95 2.21
N LYS A 85 12.29 -9.80 1.63
CA LYS A 85 13.05 -8.53 1.77
C LYS A 85 12.52 -7.57 2.83
N MET A 86 11.28 -7.75 3.27
CA MET A 86 10.66 -6.94 4.31
C MET A 86 10.46 -7.77 5.58
N ALA A 87 10.21 -7.11 6.72
CA ALA A 87 9.89 -7.80 7.96
C ALA A 87 8.71 -8.77 7.76
N GLY A 88 8.77 -9.96 8.36
CA GLY A 88 7.81 -11.05 8.10
C GLY A 88 6.35 -10.59 8.22
N PRO A 89 5.94 -10.01 9.35
CA PRO A 89 4.60 -9.49 9.48
C PRO A 89 4.26 -8.46 8.38
N PHE A 90 5.17 -7.51 8.10
CA PHE A 90 4.98 -6.42 7.13
C PHE A 90 4.64 -6.98 5.74
N GLN A 91 5.43 -7.97 5.34
CA GLN A 91 5.25 -8.67 4.11
C GLN A 91 3.92 -9.41 4.04
N ASP A 92 3.50 -10.07 5.11
CA ASP A 92 2.27 -10.86 5.12
C ASP A 92 1.05 -9.99 4.85
N VAL A 93 0.98 -8.78 5.43
CA VAL A 93 -0.10 -7.82 5.13
C VAL A 93 0.07 -7.21 3.74
N ALA A 94 1.29 -6.81 3.34
CA ALA A 94 1.53 -6.25 2.02
C ALA A 94 1.05 -7.19 0.90
N PHE A 95 1.42 -8.48 1.00
CA PHE A 95 1.12 -9.47 -0.02
C PHE A 95 -0.28 -10.09 0.08
N SER A 96 -0.95 -9.99 1.23
CA SER A 96 -2.37 -10.39 1.37
C SER A 96 -3.34 -9.29 0.97
N THR A 97 -2.90 -8.02 1.04
CA THR A 97 -3.70 -6.88 0.61
C THR A 97 -3.80 -6.84 -0.91
N GLN A 98 -5.04 -6.89 -1.42
CA GLN A 98 -5.31 -6.85 -2.85
C GLN A 98 -4.70 -5.62 -3.54
N ILE A 99 -4.42 -5.73 -4.83
CA ILE A 99 -3.86 -4.62 -5.61
C ILE A 99 -4.89 -3.48 -5.68
N GLY A 100 -4.47 -2.28 -5.27
CA GLY A 100 -5.34 -1.10 -5.19
C GLY A 100 -6.35 -1.12 -4.04
N ALA A 101 -6.23 -2.06 -3.09
CA ALA A 101 -6.97 -2.02 -1.84
C ALA A 101 -6.07 -1.49 -0.72
N THR A 102 -6.69 -0.82 0.26
CA THR A 102 -6.06 -0.41 1.51
C THR A 102 -6.15 -1.54 2.52
N SER A 103 -5.07 -1.83 3.25
CA SER A 103 -5.06 -2.88 4.26
C SER A 103 -6.00 -2.54 5.42
N VAL A 104 -6.61 -3.57 6.02
CA VAL A 104 -7.55 -3.39 7.12
C VAL A 104 -6.79 -2.96 8.38
N TYR A 105 -7.02 -1.71 8.79
CA TYR A 105 -6.55 -1.10 10.04
C TYR A 105 -5.03 -0.94 10.19
N PRO A 106 -4.53 0.13 10.84
CA PRO A 106 -3.12 0.26 11.16
C PRO A 106 -2.64 -0.86 12.10
N SER A 107 -1.88 -1.82 11.58
CA SER A 107 -1.28 -2.87 12.41
C SER A 107 -0.07 -2.31 13.15
N ARG A 108 0.10 -2.70 14.41
CA ARG A 108 1.32 -2.42 15.17
C ARG A 108 2.37 -3.46 14.80
N TRP A 109 3.51 -2.99 14.32
CA TRP A 109 4.58 -3.85 13.76
C TRP A 109 5.75 -4.03 14.73
N THR A 110 6.19 -2.94 15.35
CA THR A 110 7.21 -2.96 16.41
C THR A 110 6.64 -2.35 17.69
N ASN A 111 7.43 -2.28 18.77
CA ASN A 111 6.98 -1.76 20.06
C ASN A 111 6.28 -0.40 19.95
N ASN A 112 6.71 0.44 18.99
CA ASN A 112 6.20 1.79 18.81
C ASN A 112 5.81 2.13 17.36
N HIS A 113 5.76 1.23 16.37
CA HIS A 113 5.46 1.64 14.99
C HIS A 113 4.20 1.00 14.43
N PHE A 114 3.36 1.83 13.82
CA PHE A 114 2.12 1.46 13.15
C PHE A 114 2.23 1.72 11.66
N HIS A 115 1.75 0.79 10.85
CA HIS A 115 1.74 0.96 9.40
C HIS A 115 0.50 0.35 8.76
N PHE A 116 0.10 0.91 7.62
CA PHE A 116 -0.89 0.33 6.70
C PHE A 116 -0.48 0.58 5.24
N PHE A 117 -1.06 -0.23 4.35
CA PHE A 117 -0.85 -0.20 2.89
C PHE A 117 -2.08 0.28 2.14
#